data_AF-A0AAW6K1S7-F1
#
_entry.id   AF-A0AAW6K1S7-F1
#
_cell.length_a   1.000
_cell.length_b   1.000
_cell.length_c   1.000
_cell.angle_alpha   90.00
_cell.angle_beta   90.00
_cell.angle_gamma   90.00
#
_symmetry.space_group_name_H-M   'P 1'
#
loop_
_entity.id
_entity.type
_entity.pdbx_description
1 polymer ?
#
loop_
_entity_poly.entity_id
_entity_poly.type
_entity_poly.pdbx_seq_one_letter_code
_entity_poly.pdbx_strand_id
1 'polypeptide(L)'
;MKKTQKPRKNRKTGAVIVILLGLLCAVSTVRSCGTKRVAIQGKVDDVVYVGQGSYDPANDGKIVIVCGELKVLEPAYDDELGLTIYAPRAMRSAKKMKLKKWNLPATEENMEWNSDLGVGGMEIFQGAADVGDYHLSEEFIEQLMLGREYEFDEETLSEAGLAILTDRKYRGEKFIGTQRMGREIFEEGDRRYQYSVPYQSDGDMVTVIGIQEQGTLTYVKGATPNMLSGELDKKTALKKSGMSSGGVSIFRVVLTILLLSTGIRMLLKKRDQKEDGSGL
;
A
#
# COMPACT_ATOMS: atom_id res chain seq x y z
N MET A 1 53.80 14.39 -31.66
CA MET A 1 52.68 14.30 -30.69
C MET A 1 52.64 12.88 -30.11
N LYS A 2 52.88 12.72 -28.80
CA LYS A 2 52.86 11.42 -28.09
C LYS A 2 51.40 10.98 -27.87
N LYS A 3 51.01 9.79 -28.35
CA LYS A 3 49.73 9.16 -27.99
C LYS A 3 49.87 8.55 -26.59
N THR A 4 49.18 9.11 -25.60
CA THR A 4 49.02 8.52 -24.26
C THR A 4 48.15 7.26 -24.35
N GLN A 5 48.76 6.11 -24.05
CA GLN A 5 48.07 4.83 -23.92
C GLN A 5 47.32 4.80 -22.57
N LYS A 6 45.99 4.74 -22.59
CA LYS A 6 45.19 4.57 -21.35
C LYS A 6 45.53 3.23 -20.68
N PRO A 7 45.67 3.17 -19.35
CA PRO A 7 45.96 1.92 -18.64
C PRO A 7 44.82 0.91 -18.84
N ARG A 8 45.17 -0.29 -19.33
CA ARG A 8 44.22 -1.40 -19.53
C ARG A 8 43.82 -1.92 -18.14
N LYS A 9 42.65 -1.51 -17.65
CA LYS A 9 42.11 -1.92 -16.33
C LYS A 9 42.08 -3.46 -16.26
N ASN A 10 42.83 -4.05 -15.32
CA ASN A 10 43.00 -5.50 -15.23
C ASN A 10 41.66 -6.18 -14.88
N ARG A 11 41.01 -6.79 -15.88
CA ARG A 11 39.67 -7.38 -15.79
C ARG A 11 39.55 -8.47 -14.71
N LYS A 12 40.66 -9.14 -14.37
CA LYS A 12 40.76 -10.12 -13.27
C LYS A 12 40.56 -9.46 -11.90
N THR A 13 41.22 -8.33 -11.66
CA THR A 13 41.07 -7.54 -10.43
C THR A 13 39.62 -7.05 -10.30
N GLY A 14 39.01 -6.65 -11.42
CA GLY A 14 37.58 -6.29 -11.46
C GLY A 14 36.63 -7.45 -11.10
N ALA A 15 36.87 -8.65 -11.64
CA ALA A 15 36.04 -9.83 -11.33
C ALA A 15 36.15 -10.27 -9.87
N VAL A 16 37.37 -10.26 -9.30
CA VAL A 16 37.61 -10.59 -7.88
C VAL A 16 36.93 -9.57 -6.96
N ILE A 17 37.00 -8.28 -7.29
CA ILE A 17 36.30 -7.22 -6.54
C ILE A 17 34.78 -7.45 -6.56
N VAL A 18 34.19 -7.78 -7.72
CA VAL A 18 32.73 -8.04 -7.83
C VAL A 18 32.29 -9.25 -7.01
N ILE A 19 33.09 -10.32 -6.97
CA ILE A 19 32.79 -11.52 -6.17
C ILE A 19 32.90 -11.21 -4.67
N LEU A 20 33.93 -10.48 -4.25
CA LEU A 20 34.08 -10.07 -2.85
C LEU A 20 32.94 -9.14 -2.40
N LEU A 21 32.50 -8.22 -3.26
CA LEU A 21 31.30 -7.41 -3.03
C LEU A 21 30.03 -8.28 -2.91
N GLY A 22 29.85 -9.26 -3.79
CA GLY A 22 28.74 -10.21 -3.70
C GLY A 22 28.74 -11.03 -2.40
N LEU A 23 29.91 -11.50 -1.95
CA LEU A 23 30.08 -12.21 -0.68
C LEU A 23 29.84 -11.30 0.53
N LEU A 24 30.32 -10.06 0.51
CA LEU A 24 30.04 -9.05 1.55
C LEU A 24 28.54 -8.72 1.62
N CYS A 25 27.86 -8.61 0.47
CA CYS A 25 26.40 -8.51 0.40
C CYS A 25 25.71 -9.75 0.97
N ALA A 26 26.20 -10.95 0.72
CA ALA A 26 25.64 -12.18 1.27
C ALA A 26 25.78 -12.24 2.82
N VAL A 27 26.98 -11.98 3.36
CA VAL A 27 27.26 -12.02 4.79
C VAL A 27 26.48 -10.94 5.55
N SER A 28 26.40 -9.73 5.01
CA SER A 28 25.57 -8.66 5.59
C SER A 28 24.08 -8.99 5.54
N THR A 29 23.62 -9.67 4.49
CA THR A 29 22.23 -10.15 4.40
C THR A 29 21.94 -11.21 5.46
N VAL A 30 22.83 -12.19 5.69
CA VAL A 30 22.64 -13.22 6.73
C VAL A 30 22.65 -12.63 8.14
N ARG A 31 23.61 -11.75 8.48
CA ARG A 31 23.67 -11.10 9.79
C ARG A 31 22.51 -10.13 10.03
N SER A 32 22.15 -9.33 9.03
CA SER A 32 21.02 -8.39 9.13
C SER A 32 19.68 -9.11 9.18
N CYS A 33 19.54 -10.26 8.48
CA CYS A 33 18.35 -11.09 8.55
C CYS A 33 18.26 -11.78 9.91
N GLY A 34 19.36 -12.32 10.46
CA GLY A 34 19.38 -12.92 11.79
C GLY A 34 19.01 -11.95 12.91
N THR A 35 19.62 -10.77 12.94
CA THR A 35 19.33 -9.73 13.96
C THR A 35 17.93 -9.14 13.83
N LYS A 36 17.46 -8.84 12.61
CA LYS A 36 16.07 -8.40 12.39
C LYS A 36 15.06 -9.50 12.71
N ARG A 37 15.35 -10.76 12.39
CA ARG A 37 14.50 -11.89 12.73
C ARG A 37 14.38 -12.08 14.23
N VAL A 38 15.48 -12.02 14.98
CA VAL A 38 15.46 -12.13 16.45
C VAL A 38 14.69 -10.96 17.08
N ALA A 39 14.89 -9.73 16.60
CA ALA A 39 14.16 -8.56 17.11
C ALA A 39 12.66 -8.59 16.77
N ILE A 40 12.27 -9.09 15.59
CA ILE A 40 10.87 -9.26 15.20
C ILE A 40 10.25 -10.46 15.95
N GLN A 41 11.00 -11.54 16.14
CA GLN A 41 10.54 -12.73 16.86
C GLN A 41 10.27 -12.42 18.34
N GLY A 42 11.16 -11.68 19.02
CA GLY A 42 10.91 -11.22 20.38
C GLY A 42 9.65 -10.35 20.48
N LYS A 43 9.43 -9.45 19.50
CA LYS A 43 8.20 -8.65 19.43
C LYS A 43 6.93 -9.47 19.14
N VAL A 44 7.03 -10.61 18.47
CA VAL A 44 5.90 -11.51 18.15
C VAL A 44 5.51 -12.37 19.36
N ASP A 45 6.49 -12.81 20.13
CA ASP A 45 6.26 -13.64 21.32
C ASP A 45 5.46 -12.85 22.37
N ASP A 46 5.71 -11.54 22.49
CA ASP A 46 5.02 -10.61 23.41
C ASP A 46 3.59 -10.22 22.98
N VAL A 47 3.16 -10.55 21.75
CA VAL A 47 1.80 -10.25 21.28
C VAL A 47 0.78 -11.16 21.97
N VAL A 48 -0.26 -10.59 22.57
CA VAL A 48 -1.33 -11.37 23.22
C VAL A 48 -2.44 -11.67 22.21
N TYR A 49 -2.89 -12.92 22.15
CA TYR A 49 -4.08 -13.29 21.36
C TYR A 49 -5.30 -13.29 22.27
N VAL A 50 -6.18 -12.33 22.07
CA VAL A 50 -7.42 -12.17 22.84
C VAL A 50 -8.58 -12.92 22.14
N GLY A 51 -8.53 -13.05 20.81
CA GLY A 51 -9.64 -13.60 20.04
C GLY A 51 -10.88 -12.71 20.23
N GLN A 52 -12.04 -13.31 20.49
CA GLN A 52 -13.28 -12.57 20.80
C GLN A 52 -13.42 -12.21 22.29
N GLY A 53 -12.34 -12.29 23.07
CA GLY A 53 -12.33 -11.84 24.46
C GLY A 53 -12.52 -10.33 24.60
N SER A 54 -12.88 -9.91 25.81
CA SER A 54 -13.06 -8.50 26.16
C SER A 54 -11.80 -7.91 26.81
N TYR A 55 -11.87 -6.62 27.15
CA TYR A 55 -10.82 -5.88 27.86
C TYR A 55 -10.27 -6.64 29.08
N ASP A 56 -8.94 -6.77 29.13
CA ASP A 56 -8.21 -7.26 30.30
C ASP A 56 -7.14 -6.24 30.70
N PRO A 57 -7.20 -5.63 31.90
CA PRO A 57 -6.17 -4.69 32.38
C PRO A 57 -4.74 -5.24 32.34
N ALA A 58 -4.55 -6.56 32.41
CA ALA A 58 -3.24 -7.17 32.30
C ALA A 58 -2.61 -7.02 30.90
N ASN A 59 -3.39 -6.63 29.89
CA ASN A 59 -2.94 -6.42 28.52
C ASN A 59 -2.70 -4.95 28.17
N ASP A 60 -2.95 -4.01 29.09
CA ASP A 60 -2.71 -2.59 28.82
C ASP A 60 -1.25 -2.30 28.47
N GLY A 61 -1.07 -1.50 27.41
CA GLY A 61 0.23 -1.18 26.79
C GLY A 61 0.82 -2.31 25.94
N LYS A 62 0.18 -3.48 25.85
CA LYS A 62 0.64 -4.59 25.01
C LYS A 62 -0.03 -4.58 23.66
N ILE A 63 0.65 -5.18 22.69
CA ILE A 63 0.03 -5.49 21.40
C ILE A 63 -0.90 -6.68 21.59
N VAL A 64 -2.15 -6.51 21.22
CA VAL A 64 -3.20 -7.53 21.26
C VAL A 64 -3.72 -7.83 19.86
N ILE A 65 -4.19 -9.06 19.66
CA ILE A 65 -4.93 -9.49 18.48
C ILE A 65 -6.35 -9.79 18.93
N VAL A 66 -7.30 -8.99 18.45
CA VAL A 66 -8.72 -9.06 18.78
C VAL A 66 -9.49 -9.47 17.53
N CYS A 67 -10.47 -10.34 17.71
CA CYS A 67 -11.42 -10.74 16.69
C CYS A 67 -12.81 -10.29 17.12
N GLY A 68 -13.62 -9.77 16.21
CA GLY A 68 -14.96 -9.31 16.54
C GLY A 68 -15.68 -8.76 15.32
N GLU A 69 -16.96 -8.51 15.49
CA GLU A 69 -17.75 -7.79 14.49
C GLU A 69 -17.28 -6.33 14.41
N LEU A 70 -17.01 -5.84 13.20
CA LEU A 70 -16.78 -4.42 12.94
C LEU A 70 -18.10 -3.69 13.03
N LYS A 71 -18.20 -2.71 13.94
CA LYS A 71 -19.37 -1.87 14.09
C LYS A 71 -19.00 -0.42 13.81
N VAL A 72 -19.52 0.15 12.72
CA VAL A 72 -19.38 1.57 12.40
C VAL A 72 -20.35 2.35 13.29
N LEU A 73 -19.81 3.08 14.26
CA LEU A 73 -20.58 3.91 15.19
C LEU A 73 -20.97 5.24 14.54
N GLU A 74 -20.01 5.85 13.85
CA GLU A 74 -20.20 7.08 13.11
C GLU A 74 -19.62 6.89 11.71
N PRO A 75 -20.42 7.11 10.65
CA PRO A 75 -19.93 7.01 9.28
C PRO A 75 -18.99 8.17 8.97
N ALA A 76 -18.04 7.95 8.07
CA ALA A 76 -17.28 9.03 7.46
C ALA A 76 -18.22 9.98 6.69
N TYR A 77 -17.97 11.28 6.76
CA TYR A 77 -18.81 12.31 6.13
C TYR A 77 -17.97 13.29 5.32
N ASP A 78 -18.41 13.56 4.10
CA ASP A 78 -17.84 14.58 3.23
C ASP A 78 -18.71 15.83 3.28
N ASP A 79 -18.22 16.86 3.97
CA ASP A 79 -18.91 18.13 4.18
C ASP A 79 -18.99 19.00 2.92
N GLU A 80 -18.02 18.86 2.00
CA GLU A 80 -18.00 19.62 0.74
C GLU A 80 -19.10 19.13 -0.21
N LEU A 81 -19.32 17.82 -0.28
CA LEU A 81 -20.32 17.21 -1.16
C LEU A 81 -21.62 16.80 -0.45
N GLY A 82 -21.66 16.91 0.88
CA GLY A 82 -22.82 16.53 1.68
C GLY A 82 -23.11 15.03 1.66
N LEU A 83 -22.08 14.19 1.58
CA LEU A 83 -22.22 12.73 1.41
C LEU A 83 -21.86 11.97 2.69
N THR A 84 -22.75 11.07 3.10
CA THR A 84 -22.47 10.08 4.14
C THR A 84 -21.91 8.80 3.52
N ILE A 85 -20.78 8.34 4.06
CA ILE A 85 -20.09 7.12 3.63
C ILE A 85 -20.09 6.13 4.80
N TYR A 86 -20.86 5.04 4.67
CA TYR A 86 -21.00 4.01 5.71
C TYR A 86 -19.75 3.13 5.82
N ALA A 87 -18.68 3.75 6.30
CA ALA A 87 -17.38 3.17 6.57
C ALA A 87 -16.69 4.00 7.66
N PRO A 88 -15.79 3.41 8.46
CA PRO A 88 -15.07 4.15 9.49
C PRO A 88 -14.02 5.10 8.93
N ARG A 89 -13.63 4.90 7.66
CA ARG A 89 -12.69 5.75 6.94
C ARG A 89 -13.07 5.77 5.47
N ALA A 90 -12.95 6.94 4.84
CA ALA A 90 -13.03 7.09 3.40
C ALA A 90 -11.90 7.99 2.88
N MET A 91 -11.54 7.82 1.62
CA MET A 91 -10.71 8.77 0.88
C MET A 91 -11.41 9.12 -0.42
N ARG A 92 -11.60 10.41 -0.65
CA ARG A 92 -12.04 10.92 -1.95
C ARG A 92 -10.83 11.23 -2.81
N SER A 93 -10.90 10.79 -4.06
CA SER A 93 -9.96 11.14 -5.12
C SER A 93 -10.73 11.85 -6.23
N ALA A 94 -10.30 13.06 -6.58
CA ALA A 94 -10.90 13.84 -7.64
C ALA A 94 -10.05 13.79 -8.91
N LYS A 95 -10.74 13.77 -10.06
CA LYS A 95 -10.15 14.08 -11.36
C LYS A 95 -10.77 15.38 -11.85
N LYS A 96 -9.96 16.25 -12.45
CA LYS A 96 -10.38 17.52 -13.05
C LYS A 96 -10.20 17.46 -14.56
N MET A 97 -11.23 17.89 -15.28
CA MET A 97 -11.21 17.97 -16.73
C MET A 97 -10.33 19.15 -17.16
N LYS A 98 -9.38 18.89 -18.07
CA LYS A 98 -8.42 19.88 -18.57
C LYS A 98 -8.21 19.73 -20.08
N LEU A 99 -7.76 20.83 -20.70
CA LEU A 99 -7.24 20.80 -22.06
C LEU A 99 -5.90 20.04 -22.11
N LYS A 100 -5.75 19.14 -23.08
CA LYS A 100 -4.47 18.52 -23.44
C LYS A 100 -3.52 19.55 -24.01
N LYS A 101 -4.04 20.42 -24.88
CA LYS A 101 -3.33 21.55 -25.49
C LYS A 101 -4.12 22.82 -25.23
N TRP A 102 -3.51 23.74 -24.48
CA TRP A 102 -4.14 24.98 -24.01
C TRP A 102 -4.57 25.92 -25.15
N ASN A 103 -3.95 25.81 -26.33
CA ASN A 103 -4.19 26.70 -27.47
C ASN A 103 -5.18 26.12 -28.50
N LEU A 104 -5.82 25.00 -28.20
CA LEU A 104 -6.83 24.38 -29.05
C LEU A 104 -8.21 24.47 -28.39
N PRO A 105 -9.30 24.48 -29.17
CA PRO A 105 -10.66 24.48 -28.61
C PRO A 105 -10.92 23.29 -27.68
N ALA A 106 -11.84 23.46 -26.74
CA ALA A 106 -12.31 22.39 -25.84
C ALA A 106 -13.21 21.40 -26.60
N THR A 107 -12.59 20.46 -27.31
CA THR A 107 -13.26 19.34 -27.98
C THR A 107 -13.02 18.05 -27.22
N GLU A 108 -13.84 17.02 -27.42
CA GLU A 108 -13.67 15.69 -26.81
C GLU A 108 -12.24 15.14 -27.03
N GLU A 109 -11.66 15.37 -28.20
CA GLU A 109 -10.29 14.96 -28.52
C GLU A 109 -9.21 15.72 -27.75
N ASN A 110 -9.42 17.02 -27.49
CA ASN A 110 -8.47 17.89 -26.81
C ASN A 110 -8.72 17.97 -25.29
N MET A 111 -9.66 17.20 -24.76
CA MET A 111 -10.01 17.19 -23.34
C MET A 111 -9.57 15.88 -22.68
N GLU A 112 -9.15 15.96 -21.42
CA GLU A 112 -8.84 14.78 -20.61
C GLU A 112 -9.04 15.00 -19.11
N TRP A 113 -9.35 13.90 -18.44
CA TRP A 113 -9.41 13.81 -16.99
C TRP A 113 -8.03 13.60 -16.40
N ASN A 114 -7.56 14.58 -15.63
CA ASN A 114 -6.29 14.50 -14.91
C ASN A 114 -6.56 14.42 -13.41
N SER A 115 -5.72 13.69 -12.66
CA SER A 115 -5.81 13.68 -11.20
C SER A 115 -5.71 15.11 -10.67
N ASP A 116 -6.65 15.50 -9.82
CA ASP A 116 -6.60 16.77 -9.14
C ASP A 116 -5.80 16.61 -7.85
N LEU A 117 -4.57 17.08 -7.85
CA LEU A 117 -3.70 17.07 -6.66
C LEU A 117 -3.76 18.40 -5.88
N GLY A 118 -4.67 19.30 -6.27
CA GLY A 118 -4.92 20.55 -5.56
C GLY A 118 -5.78 20.35 -4.31
N VAL A 119 -6.09 21.45 -3.63
CA VAL A 119 -7.01 21.47 -2.47
C VAL A 119 -8.39 20.93 -2.88
N GLY A 120 -8.94 20.02 -2.06
CA GLY A 120 -10.18 19.29 -2.35
C GLY A 120 -10.01 18.12 -3.33
N GLY A 121 -8.79 17.92 -3.86
CA GLY A 121 -8.49 16.88 -4.84
C GLY A 121 -8.25 15.50 -4.26
N MET A 122 -7.69 15.43 -3.05
CA MET A 122 -7.55 14.20 -2.27
C MET A 122 -7.83 14.52 -0.81
N GLU A 123 -8.92 13.98 -0.28
CA GLU A 123 -9.36 14.23 1.09
C GLU A 123 -9.61 12.91 1.81
N ILE A 124 -9.32 12.86 3.11
CA ILE A 124 -9.58 11.71 3.98
C ILE A 124 -10.66 12.11 4.96
N PHE A 125 -11.65 11.25 5.10
CA PHE A 125 -12.76 11.40 6.03
C PHE A 125 -12.72 10.28 7.05
N GLN A 126 -12.92 10.64 8.31
CA GLN A 126 -12.89 9.72 9.44
C GLN A 126 -14.27 9.64 10.07
N GLY A 127 -14.65 8.43 10.43
CA GLY A 127 -15.75 8.14 11.34
C GLY A 127 -15.22 7.45 12.59
N ALA A 128 -16.10 6.75 13.29
CA ALA A 128 -15.78 5.99 14.49
C ALA A 128 -16.26 4.53 14.34
N ALA A 129 -15.50 3.59 14.90
CA ALA A 129 -15.90 2.19 14.88
C ALA A 129 -15.34 1.38 16.04
N ASP A 130 -16.02 0.28 16.30
CA ASP A 130 -15.65 -0.74 17.28
C ASP A 130 -15.34 -2.05 16.59
N VAL A 131 -14.55 -2.90 17.27
CA VAL A 131 -14.41 -4.31 16.93
C VAL A 131 -14.64 -5.13 18.19
N GLY A 132 -15.75 -5.87 18.22
CA GLY A 132 -16.21 -6.53 19.45
C GLY A 132 -16.42 -5.50 20.57
N ASP A 133 -15.80 -5.72 21.72
CA ASP A 133 -15.91 -4.83 22.90
C ASP A 133 -14.89 -3.67 22.90
N TYR A 134 -14.12 -3.50 21.83
CA TYR A 134 -13.05 -2.51 21.77
C TYR A 134 -13.37 -1.35 20.84
N HIS A 135 -13.17 -0.12 21.33
CA HIS A 135 -13.17 1.09 20.52
C HIS A 135 -11.89 1.18 19.69
N LEU A 136 -12.01 1.56 18.41
CA LEU A 136 -10.84 1.89 17.59
C LEU A 136 -10.53 3.38 17.75
N SER A 137 -9.31 3.71 18.20
CA SER A 137 -8.86 5.10 18.28
C SER A 137 -8.81 5.78 16.92
N GLU A 138 -8.84 7.11 16.90
CA GLU A 138 -8.65 7.91 15.67
C GLU A 138 -7.37 7.55 14.94
N GLU A 139 -6.26 7.34 15.66
CA GLU A 139 -4.98 6.91 15.07
C GLU A 139 -5.12 5.53 14.39
N PHE A 140 -5.85 4.60 14.99
CA PHE A 140 -6.11 3.30 14.39
C PHE A 140 -6.92 3.44 13.10
N ILE A 141 -8.01 4.22 13.15
CA ILE A 141 -8.89 4.49 12.01
C ILE A 141 -8.11 5.15 10.86
N GLU A 142 -7.27 6.14 11.15
CA GLU A 142 -6.43 6.82 10.16
C GLU A 142 -5.49 5.87 9.41
N GLN A 143 -5.12 4.74 10.00
CA GLN A 143 -4.20 3.78 9.40
C GLN A 143 -4.90 2.61 8.71
N LEU A 144 -6.24 2.55 8.74
CA LEU A 144 -7.00 1.51 8.04
C LEU A 144 -6.73 1.51 6.55
N MET A 145 -6.26 0.38 6.01
CA MET A 145 -6.02 0.26 4.58
C MET A 145 -7.31 0.41 3.78
N LEU A 146 -7.29 1.33 2.81
CA LEU A 146 -8.35 1.49 1.82
C LEU A 146 -8.12 0.52 0.68
N GLY A 147 -9.18 -0.14 0.23
CA GLY A 147 -9.03 -1.28 -0.68
C GLY A 147 -10.20 -1.52 -1.63
N ARG A 148 -11.40 -1.02 -1.30
CA ARG A 148 -12.56 -1.11 -2.19
C ARG A 148 -13.05 0.28 -2.55
N GLU A 149 -13.59 0.38 -3.76
CA GLU A 149 -14.37 1.54 -4.18
C GLU A 149 -15.71 1.54 -3.44
N TYR A 150 -16.14 2.71 -2.97
CA TYR A 150 -17.44 2.88 -2.34
C TYR A 150 -18.49 3.17 -3.41
N GLU A 151 -19.54 2.36 -3.43
CA GLU A 151 -20.67 2.56 -4.34
C GLU A 151 -21.80 3.26 -3.60
N PHE A 152 -22.22 4.41 -4.14
CA PHE A 152 -23.42 5.10 -3.69
C PHE A 152 -24.63 4.62 -4.47
N ASP A 153 -25.78 4.58 -3.83
CA ASP A 153 -27.06 4.53 -4.53
C ASP A 153 -27.36 5.87 -5.21
N GLU A 154 -28.13 5.81 -6.29
CA GLU A 154 -28.43 6.99 -7.12
C GLU A 154 -29.32 8.01 -6.41
N GLU A 155 -30.14 7.58 -5.45
CA GLU A 155 -31.04 8.45 -4.68
C GLU A 155 -30.23 9.40 -3.80
N THR A 156 -29.31 8.85 -2.99
CA THR A 156 -28.37 9.62 -2.15
C THR A 156 -27.58 10.63 -2.98
N LEU A 157 -27.10 10.24 -4.16
CA LEU A 157 -26.38 11.16 -5.05
C LEU A 157 -27.29 12.26 -5.57
N SER A 158 -28.50 11.92 -6.02
CA SER A 158 -29.44 12.90 -6.58
C SER A 158 -29.87 13.94 -5.53
N GLU A 159 -30.07 13.54 -4.27
CA GLU A 159 -30.38 14.45 -3.17
C GLU A 159 -29.25 15.46 -2.93
N ALA A 160 -27.99 15.04 -3.12
CA ALA A 160 -26.82 15.91 -3.07
C ALA A 160 -26.56 16.72 -4.37
N GLY A 161 -27.44 16.63 -5.37
CA GLY A 161 -27.24 17.28 -6.68
C GLY A 161 -26.12 16.65 -7.51
N LEU A 162 -25.81 15.38 -7.25
CA LEU A 162 -24.79 14.58 -7.92
C LEU A 162 -25.43 13.48 -8.78
N ALA A 163 -24.63 12.85 -9.63
CA ALA A 163 -25.01 11.69 -10.41
C ALA A 163 -23.82 10.79 -10.68
N ILE A 164 -24.09 9.51 -10.94
CA ILE A 164 -23.12 8.58 -11.50
C ILE A 164 -22.80 9.00 -12.93
N LEU A 165 -21.52 9.16 -13.24
CA LEU A 165 -21.04 9.53 -14.56
C LEU A 165 -20.72 8.28 -15.38
N THR A 166 -21.44 8.10 -16.48
CA THR A 166 -21.13 7.07 -17.47
C THR A 166 -20.24 7.63 -18.55
N ASP A 167 -18.93 7.49 -18.41
CA ASP A 167 -17.96 7.87 -19.44
C ASP A 167 -17.76 6.71 -20.43
N ARG A 168 -18.11 6.93 -21.71
CA ARG A 168 -17.99 5.90 -22.77
C ARG A 168 -16.56 5.39 -22.94
N LYS A 169 -15.55 6.19 -22.57
CA LYS A 169 -14.12 5.87 -22.68
C LYS A 169 -13.60 5.05 -21.51
N TYR A 170 -14.26 5.11 -20.34
CA TYR A 170 -13.86 4.42 -19.11
C TYR A 170 -14.94 3.44 -18.67
N ARG A 171 -15.35 2.54 -19.58
CA ARG A 171 -16.32 1.46 -19.28
C ARG A 171 -15.74 0.53 -18.21
N GLY A 172 -15.99 0.84 -16.94
CA GLY A 172 -15.54 0.06 -15.80
C GLY A 172 -15.25 0.89 -14.55
N GLU A 173 -14.77 2.14 -14.71
CA GLU A 173 -14.60 3.07 -13.59
C GLU A 173 -15.90 3.85 -13.37
N LYS A 174 -16.44 3.82 -12.15
CA LYS A 174 -17.60 4.64 -11.78
C LYS A 174 -17.09 5.91 -11.13
N PHE A 175 -17.52 7.06 -11.64
CA PHE A 175 -17.26 8.34 -10.99
C PHE A 175 -18.58 8.97 -10.62
N ILE A 176 -18.56 9.80 -9.58
CA ILE A 176 -19.66 10.70 -9.28
C ILE A 176 -19.26 12.12 -9.66
N GLY A 177 -20.22 12.94 -10.08
CA GLY A 177 -20.01 14.34 -10.36
C GLY A 177 -21.32 15.11 -10.28
N THR A 178 -21.26 16.41 -10.57
CA THR A 178 -22.49 17.23 -10.56
C THR A 178 -23.53 16.69 -11.54
N GLN A 179 -24.81 16.74 -11.18
CA GLN A 179 -25.89 16.11 -11.95
C GLN A 179 -25.94 16.58 -13.42
N ARG A 180 -25.56 17.84 -13.71
CA ARG A 180 -25.50 18.35 -15.10
C ARG A 180 -24.60 17.51 -16.01
N MET A 181 -23.58 16.87 -15.44
CA MET A 181 -22.58 16.07 -16.15
C MET A 181 -23.09 14.67 -16.55
N GLY A 182 -24.28 14.25 -16.08
CA GLY A 182 -24.93 13.01 -16.53
C GLY A 182 -25.42 13.04 -17.99
N ARG A 183 -25.28 14.19 -18.68
CA ARG A 183 -25.69 14.41 -20.09
C ARG A 183 -24.55 14.22 -21.11
N GLU A 184 -23.48 13.54 -20.72
CA GLU A 184 -22.27 13.22 -21.53
C GLU A 184 -21.38 14.41 -21.96
N ILE A 185 -21.81 15.67 -21.80
CA ILE A 185 -21.00 16.84 -22.16
C ILE A 185 -20.23 17.34 -20.93
N PHE A 186 -18.90 17.36 -21.02
CA PHE A 186 -18.00 17.83 -19.96
C PHE A 186 -17.26 19.10 -20.38
N GLU A 187 -17.08 20.02 -19.44
CA GLU A 187 -16.43 21.32 -19.63
C GLU A 187 -15.06 21.37 -18.95
N GLU A 188 -14.20 22.30 -19.38
CA GLU A 188 -12.93 22.52 -18.69
C GLU A 188 -13.18 22.99 -17.26
N GLY A 189 -12.51 22.35 -16.31
CA GLY A 189 -12.67 22.64 -14.90
C GLY A 189 -13.65 21.74 -14.16
N ASP A 190 -14.47 20.97 -14.88
CA ASP A 190 -15.35 19.96 -14.27
C ASP A 190 -14.56 19.01 -13.38
N ARG A 191 -15.15 18.62 -12.25
CA ARG A 191 -14.59 17.64 -11.32
C ARG A 191 -15.46 16.40 -11.25
N ARG A 192 -14.80 15.25 -11.16
CA ARG A 192 -15.43 13.97 -10.87
C ARG A 192 -14.68 13.26 -9.74
N TYR A 193 -15.40 12.50 -8.94
CA TYR A 193 -14.91 11.95 -7.69
C TYR A 193 -15.09 10.44 -7.65
N GLN A 194 -14.21 9.79 -6.89
CA GLN A 194 -14.28 8.39 -6.53
C GLN A 194 -13.93 8.28 -5.05
N TYR A 195 -14.58 7.36 -4.34
CA TYR A 195 -14.33 7.11 -2.93
C TYR A 195 -13.73 5.74 -2.74
N SER A 196 -12.70 5.65 -1.91
CA SER A 196 -12.09 4.40 -1.46
C SER A 196 -12.31 4.23 0.04
N VAL A 197 -12.72 3.05 0.45
CA VAL A 197 -12.98 2.68 1.86
C VAL A 197 -12.25 1.37 2.20
N PRO A 198 -12.15 0.97 3.49
CA PRO A 198 -11.64 -0.34 3.86
C PRO A 198 -12.39 -1.49 3.18
N TYR A 199 -11.70 -2.61 2.96
CA TYR A 199 -12.32 -3.80 2.37
C TYR A 199 -13.50 -4.32 3.21
N GLN A 200 -13.39 -4.22 4.52
CA GLN A 200 -14.40 -4.68 5.47
C GLN A 200 -15.52 -3.64 5.60
N SER A 201 -16.74 -4.13 5.76
CA SER A 201 -17.96 -3.35 5.93
C SER A 201 -18.51 -3.52 7.34
N ASP A 202 -19.45 -2.65 7.71
CA ASP A 202 -20.21 -2.79 8.95
C ASP A 202 -20.84 -4.19 9.06
N GLY A 203 -20.76 -4.80 10.24
CA GLY A 203 -21.22 -6.17 10.50
C GLY A 203 -20.25 -7.29 10.08
N ASP A 204 -19.13 -6.98 9.41
CA ASP A 204 -18.15 -8.01 9.05
C ASP A 204 -17.42 -8.52 10.30
N MET A 205 -17.24 -9.84 10.40
CA MET A 205 -16.27 -10.43 11.33
C MET A 205 -14.85 -10.07 10.88
N VAL A 206 -14.06 -9.47 11.76
CA VAL A 206 -12.69 -9.02 11.48
C VAL A 206 -11.71 -9.45 12.56
N THR A 207 -10.42 -9.42 12.21
CA THR A 207 -9.29 -9.52 13.15
C THR A 207 -8.47 -8.23 13.07
N VAL A 208 -8.28 -7.56 14.21
CA VAL A 208 -7.47 -6.35 14.35
C VAL A 208 -6.23 -6.59 15.20
N ILE A 209 -5.16 -5.86 14.91
CA ILE A 209 -3.93 -5.88 15.68
C ILE A 209 -3.65 -4.46 16.17
N GLY A 210 -3.80 -4.25 17.47
CA GLY A 210 -3.70 -2.94 18.11
C GLY A 210 -2.90 -3.00 19.42
N ILE A 211 -2.50 -1.84 19.93
CA ILE A 211 -2.04 -1.71 21.31
C ILE A 211 -3.28 -1.49 22.17
N GLN A 212 -3.47 -2.30 23.21
CA GLN A 212 -4.57 -2.10 24.13
C GLN A 212 -4.29 -0.95 25.08
N GLU A 213 -5.20 0.01 25.14
CA GLU A 213 -5.23 1.08 26.13
C GLU A 213 -6.64 1.13 26.72
N GLN A 214 -6.85 0.45 27.84
CA GLN A 214 -8.17 0.22 28.41
C GLN A 214 -9.08 -0.48 27.38
N GLY A 215 -10.32 0.00 27.19
CA GLY A 215 -11.24 -0.49 26.17
C GLY A 215 -10.94 0.00 24.74
N THR A 216 -9.78 0.62 24.48
CA THR A 216 -9.43 1.19 23.16
C THR A 216 -8.25 0.46 22.54
N LEU A 217 -8.27 0.30 21.22
CA LEU A 217 -7.14 -0.17 20.42
C LEU A 217 -6.51 0.99 19.65
N THR A 218 -5.22 1.21 19.87
CA THR A 218 -4.40 2.14 19.08
C THR A 218 -3.48 1.44 18.08
N TYR A 219 -3.02 2.18 17.08
CA TYR A 219 -2.28 1.67 15.95
C TYR A 219 -0.92 1.08 16.35
N VAL A 220 -0.58 -0.07 15.76
CA VAL A 220 0.74 -0.69 15.89
C VAL A 220 1.55 -0.36 14.63
N LYS A 221 2.61 0.44 14.80
CA LYS A 221 3.53 0.75 13.69
C LYS A 221 4.10 -0.53 13.04
N GLY A 222 3.80 -0.71 11.76
CA GLY A 222 4.26 -1.84 10.96
C GLY A 222 3.33 -3.04 10.94
N ALA A 223 2.16 -2.96 11.59
CA ALA A 223 1.05 -3.87 11.36
C ALA A 223 0.24 -3.37 10.16
N THR A 224 0.54 -3.89 8.96
CA THR A 224 -0.12 -3.44 7.72
C THR A 224 -0.43 -4.65 6.83
N PRO A 225 -1.72 -4.93 6.56
CA PRO A 225 -2.91 -4.27 7.11
C PRO A 225 -3.06 -4.46 8.63
N ASN A 226 -3.67 -3.47 9.30
CA ASN A 226 -4.00 -3.49 10.73
C ASN A 226 -5.40 -4.08 11.02
N MET A 227 -6.25 -4.24 9.99
CA MET A 227 -7.55 -4.93 10.03
C MET A 227 -7.62 -5.98 8.92
N LEU A 228 -8.04 -7.18 9.28
CA LEU A 228 -8.08 -8.36 8.41
C LEU A 228 -9.48 -8.95 8.41
N SER A 229 -9.93 -9.48 7.27
CA SER A 229 -11.23 -10.15 7.18
C SER A 229 -11.22 -11.50 7.90
N GLY A 230 -12.31 -11.77 8.61
CA GLY A 230 -12.60 -13.00 9.34
C GLY A 230 -11.89 -13.08 10.69
N GLU A 231 -12.26 -14.11 11.44
CA GLU A 231 -11.54 -14.54 12.65
C GLU A 231 -10.28 -15.30 12.26
N LEU A 232 -9.12 -14.84 12.73
CA LEU A 232 -7.82 -15.42 12.40
C LEU A 232 -7.05 -15.79 13.65
N ASP A 233 -6.39 -16.94 13.61
CA ASP A 233 -5.43 -17.32 14.65
C ASP A 233 -4.22 -16.35 14.70
N LYS A 234 -3.55 -16.29 15.86
CA LYS A 234 -2.37 -15.45 16.11
C LYS A 234 -1.33 -15.52 14.99
N LYS A 235 -1.00 -16.72 14.51
CA LYS A 235 0.06 -16.92 13.52
C LYS A 235 -0.36 -16.37 12.16
N THR A 236 -1.60 -16.62 11.75
CA THR A 236 -2.14 -16.13 10.48
C THR A 236 -2.28 -14.61 10.49
N ALA A 237 -2.78 -14.02 11.58
CA ALA A 237 -2.90 -12.58 11.74
C ALA A 237 -1.54 -11.86 11.64
N LEU A 238 -0.53 -12.34 12.38
CA LEU A 238 0.83 -11.77 12.34
C LEU A 238 1.52 -11.94 10.98
N LYS A 239 1.26 -13.05 10.29
CA LYS A 239 1.80 -13.26 8.94
C LYS A 239 1.21 -12.27 7.94
N LYS A 240 -0.12 -12.11 7.95
CA LYS A 240 -0.83 -11.24 6.98
C LYS A 240 -0.57 -9.75 7.22
N SER A 241 -0.39 -9.33 8.48
CA SER A 241 -0.07 -7.94 8.86
C SER A 241 1.41 -7.56 8.68
N GLY A 242 2.24 -8.45 8.13
CA GLY A 242 3.67 -8.18 7.94
C GLY A 242 4.51 -8.21 9.23
N MET A 243 3.91 -8.55 10.37
CA MET A 243 4.59 -8.65 11.67
C MET A 243 5.38 -9.96 11.86
N SER A 244 5.33 -10.90 10.89
CA SER A 244 6.11 -12.14 10.95
C SER A 244 7.56 -11.98 10.45
N SER A 245 8.49 -12.72 11.07
CA SER A 245 9.94 -12.71 10.80
C SER A 245 10.37 -13.30 9.43
N GLY A 246 9.42 -13.64 8.55
CA GLY A 246 9.65 -14.44 7.33
C GLY A 246 10.16 -13.68 6.08
N GLY A 247 10.06 -12.35 6.02
CA GLY A 247 10.36 -11.58 4.81
C GLY A 247 11.85 -11.39 4.54
N VAL A 248 12.53 -12.38 3.95
CA VAL A 248 13.82 -12.11 3.29
C VAL A 248 13.52 -11.19 2.11
N SER A 249 14.14 -10.00 2.06
CA SER A 249 14.03 -9.09 0.93
C SER A 249 14.50 -9.80 -0.35
N ILE A 250 13.54 -10.27 -1.15
CA ILE A 250 13.76 -11.00 -2.42
C ILE A 250 14.71 -10.20 -3.31
N PHE A 251 14.59 -8.88 -3.29
CA PHE A 251 15.47 -7.94 -4.01
C PHE A 251 16.96 -8.11 -3.66
N ARG A 252 17.30 -8.31 -2.37
CA ARG A 252 18.70 -8.49 -1.95
C ARG A 252 19.25 -9.87 -2.29
N VAL A 253 18.42 -10.90 -2.24
CA VAL A 253 18.79 -12.26 -2.67
C VAL A 253 19.07 -12.27 -4.18
N VAL A 254 18.17 -11.67 -4.97
CA VAL A 254 18.34 -11.51 -6.42
C VAL A 254 19.60 -10.72 -6.74
N LEU A 255 19.86 -9.59 -6.05
CA LEU A 255 21.06 -8.79 -6.26
C LEU A 255 22.35 -9.57 -5.94
N THR A 256 22.35 -10.37 -4.87
CA THR A 256 23.49 -11.21 -4.48
C THR A 256 23.78 -12.28 -5.53
N ILE A 257 22.75 -12.97 -6.03
CA ILE A 257 22.86 -13.96 -7.11
C ILE A 257 23.38 -13.30 -8.38
N LEU A 258 22.92 -12.08 -8.69
CA LEU A 258 23.32 -11.34 -9.89
C LEU A 258 24.80 -10.93 -9.84
N LEU A 259 25.29 -10.45 -8.69
CA LEU A 259 26.70 -10.09 -8.49
C LEU A 259 27.62 -11.32 -8.57
N LEU A 260 27.25 -12.42 -7.92
CA LEU A 260 28.01 -13.67 -7.96
C LEU A 260 28.06 -14.27 -9.37
N SER A 261 26.92 -14.36 -10.06
CA SER A 261 26.84 -14.88 -11.43
C SER A 261 27.59 -14.01 -12.44
N THR A 262 27.53 -12.68 -12.31
CA THR A 262 28.29 -11.75 -13.15
C THR A 262 29.80 -11.91 -12.93
N GLY A 263 30.24 -12.01 -11.67
CA GLY A 263 31.64 -12.26 -11.33
C GLY A 263 32.17 -13.58 -11.90
N ILE A 264 31.39 -14.66 -11.79
CA ILE A 264 31.73 -15.98 -12.34
C ILE A 264 31.79 -15.94 -13.88
N ARG A 265 30.82 -15.30 -14.54
CA ARG A 265 30.80 -15.15 -16.00
C ARG A 265 32.02 -14.38 -16.52
N MET A 266 32.49 -13.37 -15.79
CA MET A 266 33.70 -12.62 -16.12
C MET A 266 34.98 -13.48 -16.03
N LEU A 267 35.00 -14.51 -15.18
CA LEU A 267 36.09 -15.48 -15.08
C LEU A 267 36.01 -16.56 -16.18
N LEU A 268 34.81 -17.05 -16.50
CA LEU A 268 34.58 -18.11 -17.49
C LEU A 268 34.80 -17.65 -18.94
N LYS A 269 34.46 -16.39 -19.28
CA LYS A 269 34.71 -15.81 -20.63
C LYS A 269 36.19 -15.78 -21.06
N LYS A 270 37.09 -16.18 -20.15
CA LYS A 270 38.53 -16.32 -20.38
C LYS A 270 38.95 -17.74 -20.78
N ARG A 271 38.12 -18.77 -20.58
CA ARG A 271 38.44 -20.13 -21.07
C ARG A 271 38.29 -20.21 -22.59
N ASP A 272 37.19 -19.70 -23.13
CA ASP A 272 36.92 -19.74 -24.57
C ASP A 272 37.96 -18.95 -25.39
N GLN A 273 38.47 -17.82 -24.89
CA GLN A 273 39.54 -17.05 -25.58
C GLN A 273 40.94 -17.66 -25.47
N LYS A 274 41.12 -18.73 -24.68
CA LYS A 274 42.43 -19.40 -24.54
C LYS A 274 42.53 -20.66 -25.40
N GLU A 275 41.42 -21.20 -25.89
CA GLU A 275 41.39 -22.40 -26.74
C GLU A 275 41.46 -22.07 -28.25
N ASP A 276 41.01 -20.89 -28.69
CA ASP A 276 41.12 -20.44 -30.10
C ASP A 276 42.51 -19.91 -30.51
N GLY A 277 43.54 -20.10 -29.67
CA GLY A 277 44.87 -19.51 -29.85
C GLY A 277 46.05 -20.49 -29.90
N SER A 278 45.79 -21.79 -29.99
CA SER A 278 46.82 -22.82 -30.20
C SER A 278 46.42 -23.74 -31.36
N GLY A 279 46.57 -23.21 -32.56
CA GLY A 279 46.33 -23.89 -33.81
C GLY A 279 47.18 -23.28 -34.92
N LEU A 280 48.51 -23.33 -34.73
CA LEU A 280 49.54 -23.41 -35.77
C LEU A 280 50.74 -24.14 -35.16
#